data_AF-E4X9G2-F1
#
_entry.id   AF-E4X9G2-F1
#
_cell.length_a   1.000
_cell.length_b   1.000
_cell.length_c   1.000
_cell.angle_alpha   90.00
_cell.angle_beta   90.00
_cell.angle_gamma   90.00
#
_symmetry.space_group_name_H-M   'P 1'
#
loop_
_entity.id
_entity.type
_entity.pdbx_description
1 polymer ?
#
loop_
_entity_poly.entity_id
_entity_poly.type
_entity_poly.pdbx_seq_one_letter_code
_entity_poly.pdbx_strand_id
1 'polypeptide(L)'
;MISETSGAASKELAIEQALIDLEAAWSEIELEVGAYKDRAFEKTVDYWERALSHIMETIEMILQVQRQWMYLENIFLGEDIRKQLPKESAEFDIINVDWKTLMTTLNGDKNARRGTHKDGLLEKLTTMNTKLEEIQKSLDMYLETKRQIFPRFYFLSNDDLLEILGQSKNPPAVQPHMNKCFDNIKALQMKPVAGAVNKLEAIGMESSEGEIVPFGSPVLLEGPVEAWLCDVERTMRWTLREILKNCKISLKKMITKREKWVKEWPGQMTITASQMQWTTSVEKGLMQAKERQDKKPMKSVKKKHIAFLKKFVESVRGSLSKNQRAKIVGLVTIEVHARDVIELLIKKDKYSIPIRIRVPRQLWSTCYHSTDRSMLHHAYDCAPSSSWWFAKGSSWYWKNRNNERSRKSSGHVCHCH
;
A
#
# COMPACT_ATOMS: atom_id res chain seq x y z
N MET A 1 -45.96 38.31 64.43
CA MET A 1 -45.07 39.16 65.27
C MET A 1 -44.53 38.46 66.52
N ILE A 2 -45.31 38.10 67.56
CA ILE A 2 -44.74 37.51 68.80
C ILE A 2 -44.19 36.08 68.58
N SER A 3 -44.88 35.21 67.82
CA SER A 3 -44.35 33.85 67.56
C SER A 3 -43.16 33.85 66.60
N GLU A 4 -43.07 34.84 65.69
CA GLU A 4 -41.93 34.99 64.78
C GLU A 4 -40.70 35.51 65.51
N THR A 5 -40.86 36.46 66.44
CA THR A 5 -39.77 36.97 67.29
C THR A 5 -39.32 35.92 68.31
N SER A 6 -40.24 35.15 68.90
CA SER A 6 -39.89 34.00 69.76
C SER A 6 -39.19 32.88 68.97
N GLY A 7 -39.64 32.59 67.75
CA GLY A 7 -39.00 31.60 66.87
C GLY A 7 -37.62 32.04 66.39
N ALA A 8 -37.41 33.35 66.19
CA ALA A 8 -36.09 33.92 65.88
C ALA A 8 -35.15 33.84 67.10
N ALA A 9 -35.62 34.23 68.29
CA ALA A 9 -34.83 34.17 69.52
C ALA A 9 -34.42 32.73 69.90
N SER A 10 -35.29 31.72 69.71
CA SER A 10 -34.92 30.32 69.95
C SER A 10 -33.90 29.78 68.94
N LYS A 11 -33.91 30.28 67.69
CA LYS A 11 -32.90 29.93 66.69
C LYS A 11 -31.56 30.60 66.99
N GLU A 12 -31.58 31.87 67.40
CA GLU A 12 -30.38 32.60 67.81
C GLU A 12 -29.73 31.94 69.04
N LEU A 13 -30.53 31.59 70.06
CA LEU A 13 -30.03 30.87 71.23
C LEU A 13 -29.42 29.50 70.87
N ALA A 14 -30.03 28.76 69.94
CA ALA A 14 -29.49 27.48 69.47
C ALA A 14 -28.18 27.66 68.70
N ILE A 15 -28.03 28.76 67.97
CA ILE A 15 -26.78 29.10 67.28
C ILE A 15 -25.71 29.54 68.29
N GLU A 16 -26.06 30.37 69.27
CA GLU A 16 -25.14 30.79 70.33
C GLU A 16 -24.63 29.58 71.15
N GLN A 17 -25.53 28.66 71.53
CA GLN A 17 -25.12 27.45 72.24
C GLN A 17 -24.22 26.56 71.37
N ALA A 18 -24.56 26.40 70.08
CA ALA A 18 -23.72 25.65 69.16
C ALA A 18 -22.33 26.29 68.96
N LEU A 19 -22.25 27.63 68.97
CA LEU A 19 -20.97 28.34 68.88
C LEU A 19 -20.13 28.17 70.15
N ILE A 20 -20.75 28.23 71.33
CA ILE A 20 -20.07 28.01 72.62
C ILE A 20 -19.57 26.57 72.72
N ASP A 21 -20.39 25.60 72.33
CA ASP A 21 -20.01 24.17 72.34
C ASP A 21 -18.86 23.92 71.35
N LEU A 22 -18.86 24.61 70.20
CA LEU A 22 -17.80 24.53 69.21
C LEU A 22 -16.52 25.20 69.75
N GLU A 23 -16.60 26.38 70.36
CA GLU A 23 -15.44 27.05 70.96
C GLU A 23 -14.83 26.24 72.12
N ALA A 24 -15.66 25.61 72.95
CA ALA A 24 -15.23 24.69 74.00
C ALA A 24 -14.56 23.43 73.43
N ALA A 25 -15.16 22.81 72.41
CA ALA A 25 -14.59 21.65 71.74
C ALA A 25 -13.25 21.97 71.07
N TRP A 26 -13.13 23.13 70.40
CA TRP A 26 -11.88 23.55 69.76
C TRP A 26 -10.81 23.99 70.76
N SER A 27 -11.19 24.42 71.97
CA SER A 27 -10.24 24.78 73.02
C SER A 27 -9.61 23.56 73.72
N GLU A 28 -10.31 22.42 73.76
CA GLU A 28 -9.79 21.16 74.30
C GLU A 28 -9.07 20.28 73.26
N ILE A 29 -9.14 20.62 71.97
CA ILE A 29 -8.40 19.90 70.92
C ILE A 29 -6.92 20.28 70.99
N GLU A 30 -6.15 19.47 71.71
CA GLU A 30 -4.70 19.44 71.55
C GLU A 30 -4.35 18.74 70.23
N LEU A 31 -3.63 19.45 69.35
CA LEU A 31 -3.05 18.89 68.15
C LEU A 31 -1.89 17.97 68.55
N GLU A 32 -2.15 16.67 68.70
CA GLU A 32 -1.09 15.65 68.81
C GLU A 32 -0.37 15.50 67.45
N VAL A 33 0.45 16.49 67.09
CA VAL A 33 1.44 16.34 66.03
C VAL A 33 2.68 15.70 66.65
N GLY A 34 2.67 14.36 66.70
CA GLY A 34 3.90 13.62 67.00
C GLY A 34 5.00 13.99 66.01
N ALA A 35 6.23 14.17 66.49
CA ALA A 35 7.38 14.44 65.64
C ALA A 35 7.50 13.36 64.53
N TYR A 36 7.59 13.80 63.27
CA TYR A 36 7.77 12.94 62.10
C TYR A 36 8.98 12.01 62.30
N LYS A 37 8.73 10.73 62.59
CA LYS A 37 9.73 9.71 62.98
C LYS A 37 10.49 9.09 61.79
N ASP A 38 10.65 9.81 60.69
CA ASP A 38 11.17 9.20 59.45
C ASP A 38 12.71 9.22 59.32
N ARG A 39 13.44 9.96 60.15
CA ARG A 39 14.91 9.98 60.07
C ARG A 39 15.57 8.62 60.31
N ALA A 40 14.89 7.68 60.98
CA ALA A 40 15.43 6.35 61.25
C ALA A 40 15.42 5.43 60.03
N PHE A 41 14.46 5.61 59.10
CA PHE A 41 14.29 4.75 57.93
C PHE A 41 14.57 5.47 56.61
N GLU A 42 14.73 6.79 56.60
CA GLU A 42 15.07 7.61 55.43
C GLU A 42 16.20 7.00 54.59
N LYS A 43 17.31 6.59 55.24
CA LYS A 43 18.45 5.95 54.55
C LYS A 43 18.11 4.59 53.93
N THR A 44 17.23 3.84 54.58
CA THR A 44 16.78 2.52 54.10
C THR A 44 15.83 2.67 52.93
N VAL A 45 14.92 3.65 52.97
CA VAL A 45 13.99 3.97 51.89
C VAL A 45 14.75 4.49 50.67
N ASP A 46 15.66 5.46 50.85
CA ASP A 46 16.51 5.99 49.76
C ASP A 46 17.39 4.89 49.13
N TYR A 47 17.94 3.97 49.94
CA TYR A 47 18.66 2.81 49.42
C TYR A 47 17.77 1.92 48.54
N TRP A 48 16.58 1.55 49.01
CA TRP A 48 15.68 0.67 48.25
C TRP A 48 15.11 1.37 47.01
N GLU A 49 14.84 2.66 47.08
CA GLU A 49 14.41 3.46 45.93
C GLU A 49 15.47 3.43 44.83
N ARG A 50 16.75 3.68 45.16
CA ARG A 50 17.85 3.61 44.20
C ARG A 50 18.07 2.20 43.66
N ALA A 51 18.05 1.20 44.54
CA ALA A 51 18.25 -0.19 44.15
C ALA A 51 17.13 -0.69 43.22
N LEU A 52 15.87 -0.36 43.52
CA LEU A 52 14.72 -0.72 42.69
C LEU A 52 14.73 0.04 41.36
N SER A 53 15.10 1.32 41.36
CA SER A 53 15.26 2.12 40.14
C SER A 53 16.32 1.50 39.22
N HIS A 54 17.49 1.14 39.76
CA HIS A 54 18.56 0.48 38.99
C HIS A 54 18.13 -0.89 38.44
N ILE A 55 17.40 -1.67 39.24
CA ILE A 55 16.84 -2.97 38.80
C ILE A 55 15.90 -2.74 37.61
N MET A 56 14.99 -1.77 37.71
CA MET A 56 14.00 -1.47 36.68
C MET A 56 14.69 -1.05 35.38
N GLU A 57 15.62 -0.08 35.44
CA GLU A 57 16.39 0.38 34.29
C GLU A 57 17.17 -0.76 33.61
N THR A 58 17.81 -1.61 34.41
CA THR A 58 18.56 -2.76 33.87
C THR A 58 17.64 -3.76 33.17
N ILE A 59 16.46 -4.06 33.74
CA ILE A 59 15.49 -4.98 33.14
C ILE A 59 14.92 -4.40 31.85
N GLU A 60 14.57 -3.11 31.83
CA GLU A 60 14.08 -2.43 30.64
C GLU A 60 15.11 -2.48 29.50
N MET A 61 16.38 -2.21 29.81
CA MET A 61 17.47 -2.31 28.84
C MET A 61 17.67 -3.74 28.34
N ILE A 62 17.60 -4.75 29.22
CA ILE A 62 17.62 -6.16 28.82
C ILE A 62 16.50 -6.46 27.82
N LEU A 63 15.27 -6.05 28.13
CA LEU A 63 14.12 -6.30 27.25
C LEU A 63 14.26 -5.58 25.91
N GLN A 64 14.84 -4.38 25.90
CA GLN A 64 15.12 -3.63 24.67
C GLN A 64 16.15 -4.34 23.79
N VAL A 65 17.31 -4.69 24.35
CA VAL A 65 18.37 -5.44 23.65
C VAL A 65 17.83 -6.78 23.16
N GLN A 66 17.04 -7.49 23.97
CA GLN A 66 16.44 -8.78 23.59
C GLN A 66 15.55 -8.65 22.34
N ARG A 67 14.67 -7.64 22.30
CA ARG A 67 13.77 -7.42 21.15
C ARG A 67 14.56 -7.14 19.87
N GLN A 68 15.54 -6.24 19.93
CA GLN A 68 16.36 -5.89 18.77
C GLN A 68 17.22 -7.09 18.33
N TRP A 69 17.84 -7.80 19.27
CA TRP A 69 18.65 -8.96 18.99
C TRP A 69 17.85 -10.10 18.35
N MET A 70 16.63 -10.41 18.85
CA MET A 70 15.78 -11.44 18.23
C MET A 70 15.38 -11.09 16.80
N TYR A 71 15.12 -9.82 16.50
CA TYR A 71 14.82 -9.38 15.15
C TYR A 71 16.03 -9.58 14.22
N LEU A 72 17.21 -9.10 14.64
CA LEU A 72 18.43 -9.20 13.85
C LEU A 72 18.96 -10.64 13.73
N GLU A 73 18.79 -11.49 14.75
CA GLU A 73 19.20 -12.90 14.70
C GLU A 73 18.50 -13.63 13.55
N ASN A 74 17.19 -13.42 13.38
CA ASN A 74 16.43 -14.05 12.29
C ASN A 74 16.93 -13.62 10.91
N ILE A 75 17.44 -12.40 10.76
CA ILE A 75 17.91 -11.83 9.49
C ILE A 75 19.33 -12.28 9.18
N PHE A 76 20.24 -12.15 10.14
CA PHE A 76 21.66 -12.51 9.98
C PHE A 76 21.93 -14.03 10.08
N LEU A 77 20.91 -14.84 10.34
CA LEU A 77 20.96 -16.29 10.12
C LEU A 77 21.03 -16.64 8.62
N GLY A 78 20.48 -15.77 7.75
CA GLY A 78 20.52 -15.95 6.30
C GLY A 78 21.88 -15.58 5.68
N GLU A 79 22.50 -16.51 4.96
CA GLU A 79 23.82 -16.28 4.34
C GLU A 79 23.84 -15.16 3.30
N ASP A 80 22.74 -14.95 2.57
CA ASP A 80 22.71 -14.00 1.47
C ASP A 80 22.78 -12.55 1.97
N ILE A 81 22.09 -12.20 3.07
CA ILE A 81 22.19 -10.88 3.69
C ILE A 81 23.58 -10.66 4.30
N ARG A 82 24.19 -11.68 4.91
CA ARG A 82 25.55 -11.57 5.46
C ARG A 82 26.59 -11.22 4.39
N LYS A 83 26.43 -11.74 3.18
CA LYS A 83 27.30 -11.43 2.04
C LYS A 83 27.15 -9.98 1.55
N GLN A 84 25.98 -9.38 1.75
CA GLN A 84 25.71 -7.99 1.39
C GLN A 84 26.15 -7.00 2.48
N LEU A 85 26.07 -7.39 3.75
CA LEU A 85 26.41 -6.58 4.92
C LEU A 85 27.47 -7.27 5.80
N PRO A 86 28.71 -7.44 5.31
CA PRO A 86 29.72 -8.25 6.00
C PRO A 86 30.26 -7.59 7.28
N LYS A 87 30.32 -6.24 7.33
CA LYS A 87 30.81 -5.51 8.51
C LYS A 87 29.80 -5.64 9.66
N GLU A 88 28.55 -5.36 9.36
CA GLU A 88 27.43 -5.42 10.29
C GLU A 88 27.21 -6.86 10.78
N SER A 89 27.44 -7.86 9.91
CA SER A 89 27.39 -9.27 10.29
C SER A 89 28.47 -9.63 11.31
N ALA A 90 29.71 -9.17 11.11
CA ALA A 90 30.81 -9.43 12.03
C ALA A 90 30.57 -8.75 13.40
N GLU A 91 30.04 -7.52 13.39
CA GLU A 91 29.65 -6.82 14.61
C GLU A 91 28.50 -7.53 15.34
N PHE A 92 27.49 -8.01 14.60
CA PHE A 92 26.39 -8.79 15.17
C PHE A 92 26.86 -10.11 15.79
N ASP A 93 27.81 -10.82 15.17
CA ASP A 93 28.35 -12.08 15.72
C ASP A 93 29.01 -11.87 17.09
N ILE A 94 29.76 -10.76 17.25
CA ILE A 94 30.38 -10.40 18.54
C ILE A 94 29.29 -10.15 19.59
N ILE A 95 28.28 -9.33 19.24
CA ILE A 95 27.16 -9.03 20.15
C ILE A 95 26.37 -10.30 20.48
N ASN A 96 26.20 -11.21 19.54
CA ASN A 96 25.47 -12.47 19.72
C ASN A 96 26.16 -13.37 20.76
N VAL A 97 27.49 -13.48 20.71
CA VAL A 97 28.27 -14.23 21.71
C VAL A 97 28.18 -13.55 23.09
N ASP A 98 28.36 -12.24 23.13
CA ASP A 98 28.29 -11.47 24.37
C ASP A 98 26.90 -11.57 25.02
N TRP A 99 25.85 -11.44 24.23
CA TRP A 99 24.45 -11.55 24.66
C TRP A 99 24.12 -12.93 25.22
N LYS A 100 24.53 -14.00 24.53
CA LYS A 100 24.31 -15.39 25.00
C LYS A 100 25.06 -15.68 26.30
N THR A 101 26.28 -15.16 26.44
CA THR A 101 27.09 -15.28 27.66
C THR A 101 26.45 -14.54 28.83
N LEU A 102 25.98 -13.31 28.58
CA LEU A 102 25.27 -12.49 29.55
C LEU A 102 23.97 -13.14 30.01
N MET A 103 23.15 -13.64 29.08
CA MET A 103 21.90 -14.33 29.40
C MET A 103 22.10 -15.62 30.20
N THR A 104 23.14 -16.39 29.87
CA THR A 104 23.50 -17.59 30.66
C THR A 104 23.87 -17.21 32.09
N THR A 105 24.62 -16.12 32.25
CA THR A 105 25.05 -15.59 33.55
C THR A 105 23.87 -15.07 34.39
N LEU A 106 22.89 -14.43 33.75
CA LEU A 106 21.66 -13.96 34.42
C LEU A 106 20.72 -15.12 34.78
N ASN A 107 20.62 -16.14 33.93
CA ASN A 107 19.83 -17.34 34.22
C ASN A 107 20.38 -18.14 35.42
N GLY A 108 21.71 -18.13 35.61
CA GLY A 108 22.36 -18.71 36.79
C GLY A 108 22.00 -18.00 38.10
N ASP A 109 21.86 -16.67 38.08
CA ASP A 109 21.52 -15.84 39.25
C ASP A 109 20.09 -15.27 39.15
N LYS A 110 19.10 -16.09 39.50
CA LYS A 110 17.67 -15.71 39.42
C LYS A 110 17.22 -14.59 40.38
N ASN A 111 18.11 -14.09 41.24
CA ASN A 111 17.78 -13.00 42.15
C ASN A 111 17.93 -11.65 41.42
N ALA A 112 16.82 -10.92 41.23
CA ALA A 112 16.79 -9.68 40.47
C ALA A 112 17.82 -8.64 40.95
N ARG A 113 18.03 -8.49 42.27
CA ARG A 113 19.02 -7.55 42.81
C ARG A 113 20.44 -8.01 42.52
N ARG A 114 20.80 -9.25 42.85
CA ARG A 114 22.17 -9.78 42.62
C ARG A 114 22.52 -9.87 41.14
N GLY A 115 21.55 -10.18 40.28
CA GLY A 115 21.75 -10.26 38.84
C GLY A 115 21.99 -8.90 38.20
N THR A 116 21.19 -7.87 38.57
CA THR A 116 21.26 -6.52 37.98
C THR A 116 22.41 -5.67 38.52
N HIS A 117 22.86 -5.93 39.76
CA HIS A 117 23.97 -5.21 40.39
C HIS A 117 25.35 -5.81 40.08
N LYS A 118 25.49 -6.62 39.03
CA LYS A 118 26.81 -7.05 38.54
C LYS A 118 27.53 -5.86 37.93
N ASP A 119 28.79 -5.66 38.31
CA ASP A 119 29.59 -4.50 37.89
C ASP A 119 29.64 -4.35 36.36
N GLY A 120 29.32 -3.15 35.89
CA GLY A 120 29.33 -2.79 34.47
C GLY A 120 28.26 -3.46 33.60
N LEU A 121 27.27 -4.15 34.18
CA LEU A 121 26.21 -4.82 33.40
C LEU A 121 25.40 -3.81 32.58
N LEU A 122 24.93 -2.74 33.22
CA LEU A 122 24.12 -1.71 32.57
C LEU A 122 24.90 -1.03 31.44
N GLU A 123 26.17 -0.67 31.67
CA GLU A 123 27.04 -0.07 30.65
C GLU A 123 27.26 -1.00 29.44
N LYS A 124 27.47 -2.30 29.69
CA LYS A 124 27.58 -3.31 28.63
C LYS A 124 26.29 -3.43 27.83
N LEU A 125 25.14 -3.46 28.50
CA LEU A 125 23.84 -3.52 27.84
C LEU A 125 23.56 -2.26 27.00
N THR A 126 23.86 -1.07 27.51
CA THR A 126 23.74 0.19 26.76
C THR A 126 24.66 0.21 25.54
N THR A 127 25.89 -0.30 25.68
CA THR A 127 26.83 -0.44 24.56
C THR A 127 26.31 -1.41 23.50
N MET A 128 25.77 -2.56 23.92
CA MET A 128 25.14 -3.53 23.01
C MET A 128 23.93 -2.91 22.29
N ASN A 129 23.05 -2.21 23.00
CA ASN A 129 21.90 -1.53 22.41
C ASN A 129 22.33 -0.50 21.35
N THR A 130 23.33 0.32 21.65
CA THR A 130 23.84 1.33 20.70
C THR A 130 24.36 0.66 19.41
N LYS A 131 25.14 -0.42 19.54
CA LYS A 131 25.64 -1.16 18.37
C LYS A 131 24.52 -1.84 17.58
N LEU A 132 23.52 -2.41 18.26
CA LEU A 132 22.36 -3.00 17.60
C LEU A 132 21.54 -1.95 16.84
N GLU A 133 21.41 -0.73 17.38
CA GLU A 133 20.78 0.41 16.67
C GLU A 133 21.58 0.84 15.43
N GLU A 134 22.91 0.85 15.50
CA GLU A 134 23.78 1.13 14.35
C GLU A 134 23.63 0.08 13.24
N ILE A 135 23.60 -1.20 13.62
CA ILE A 135 23.35 -2.32 12.70
C ILE A 135 21.96 -2.19 12.06
N GLN A 136 20.94 -1.91 12.87
CA GLN A 136 19.56 -1.73 12.39
C GLN A 136 19.47 -0.58 11.39
N LYS A 137 20.08 0.57 11.70
CA LYS A 137 20.11 1.72 10.80
C LYS A 137 20.80 1.40 9.47
N SER A 138 21.90 0.65 9.52
CA SER A 138 22.63 0.23 8.32
C SER A 138 21.81 -0.73 7.46
N LEU A 139 21.06 -1.65 8.10
CA LEU A 139 20.11 -2.52 7.43
C LEU A 139 18.97 -1.73 6.77
N ASP A 140 18.38 -0.76 7.47
CA ASP A 140 17.30 0.08 6.92
C ASP A 140 17.80 0.90 5.73
N MET A 141 19.02 1.46 5.80
CA MET A 141 19.65 2.13 4.67
C MET A 141 19.85 1.18 3.49
N TYR A 142 20.31 -0.05 3.73
CA TYR A 142 20.45 -1.06 2.69
C TYR A 142 19.10 -1.37 2.02
N LEU A 143 18.04 -1.61 2.79
CA LEU A 143 16.70 -1.86 2.25
C LEU A 143 16.19 -0.65 1.43
N GLU A 144 16.46 0.57 1.89
CA GLU A 144 16.08 1.78 1.16
C GLU A 144 16.81 1.89 -0.19
N THR A 145 18.09 1.52 -0.27
CA THR A 145 18.79 1.47 -1.58
C THR A 145 18.13 0.48 -2.54
N LYS A 146 17.64 -0.66 -2.05
CA LYS A 146 16.92 -1.64 -2.88
C LYS A 146 15.57 -1.10 -3.35
N ARG A 147 14.85 -0.38 -2.49
CA ARG A 147 13.59 0.31 -2.86
C ARG A 147 13.80 1.39 -3.92
N GLN A 148 14.90 2.11 -3.88
CA GLN A 148 15.22 3.11 -4.90
C GLN A 148 15.48 2.49 -6.28
N ILE A 149 16.10 1.30 -6.33
CA ILE A 149 16.34 0.58 -7.59
C ILE A 149 15.03 0.07 -8.17
N PHE A 150 14.18 -0.54 -7.33
CA PHE A 150 12.86 -1.05 -7.73
C PHE A 150 11.75 -0.45 -6.86
N PRO A 151 11.14 0.69 -7.27
CA PRO A 151 10.17 1.43 -6.47
C PRO A 151 8.93 0.64 -6.05
N ARG A 152 8.60 -0.48 -6.69
CA ARG A 152 7.47 -1.32 -6.26
C ARG A 152 7.72 -1.98 -4.89
N PHE A 153 8.97 -2.04 -4.42
CA PHE A 153 9.27 -2.49 -3.06
C PHE A 153 8.78 -1.54 -1.95
N TYR A 154 8.36 -0.32 -2.27
CA TYR A 154 7.67 0.54 -1.29
C TYR A 154 6.30 -0.01 -0.88
N PHE A 155 5.72 -0.94 -1.65
CA PHE A 155 4.46 -1.61 -1.28
C PHE A 155 4.66 -2.83 -0.37
N LEU A 156 5.91 -3.22 -0.10
CA LEU A 156 6.25 -4.34 0.75
C LEU A 156 6.64 -3.87 2.16
N SER A 157 6.31 -4.70 3.15
CA SER A 157 6.89 -4.54 4.49
C SER A 157 8.39 -4.83 4.46
N ASN A 158 9.11 -4.41 5.50
CA ASN A 158 10.53 -4.74 5.64
C ASN A 158 10.74 -6.27 5.66
N ASP A 159 9.88 -7.00 6.36
CA ASP A 159 9.96 -8.46 6.46
C ASP A 159 9.75 -9.15 5.11
N ASP A 160 8.74 -8.73 4.34
CA ASP A 160 8.51 -9.24 2.98
C ASP A 160 9.71 -8.96 2.06
N LEU A 161 10.30 -7.77 2.16
CA LEU A 161 11.46 -7.39 1.36
C LEU A 161 12.69 -8.22 1.73
N LEU A 162 12.91 -8.47 3.02
CA LEU A 162 14.00 -9.31 3.51
C LEU A 162 13.85 -10.76 3.06
N GLU A 163 12.63 -11.30 3.06
CA GLU A 163 12.34 -12.64 2.55
C GLU A 163 12.69 -12.77 1.06
N ILE A 164 12.32 -11.77 0.25
CA ILE A 164 12.67 -11.71 -1.17
C ILE A 164 14.18 -11.63 -1.39
N LEU A 165 14.88 -10.77 -0.64
CA LEU A 165 16.32 -10.58 -0.78
C LEU A 165 17.12 -11.79 -0.24
N GLY A 166 16.62 -12.46 0.79
CA GLY A 166 17.21 -13.66 1.37
C GLY A 166 17.08 -14.91 0.50
N GLN A 167 16.17 -14.89 -0.48
CA GLN A 167 15.94 -15.99 -1.43
C GLN A 167 16.43 -15.63 -2.85
N SER A 168 17.44 -14.76 -2.96
CA SER A 168 17.93 -14.23 -4.25
C SER A 168 18.34 -15.31 -5.27
N LYS A 169 18.81 -16.46 -4.79
CA LYS A 169 19.22 -17.61 -5.64
C LYS A 169 18.08 -18.52 -6.05
N ASN A 170 16.89 -18.36 -5.47
CA ASN A 170 15.73 -19.20 -5.72
C ASN A 170 14.56 -18.35 -6.24
N PRO A 171 14.53 -17.99 -7.53
CA PRO A 171 13.45 -17.18 -8.10
C PRO A 171 12.02 -17.69 -7.81
N PRO A 172 11.74 -19.02 -7.78
CA PRO A 172 10.45 -19.54 -7.38
C PRO A 172 9.96 -19.07 -5.99
N ALA A 173 10.86 -18.82 -5.05
CA ALA A 173 10.50 -18.34 -3.71
C ALA A 173 9.99 -16.90 -3.70
N VAL A 174 10.24 -16.11 -4.75
CA VAL A 174 9.75 -14.72 -4.88
C VAL A 174 8.29 -14.67 -5.35
N GLN A 175 7.78 -15.75 -5.95
CA GLN A 175 6.42 -15.85 -6.51
C GLN A 175 5.30 -15.42 -5.54
N PRO A 176 5.31 -15.80 -4.24
CA PRO A 176 4.26 -15.42 -3.30
C PRO A 176 4.14 -13.91 -3.07
N HIS A 177 5.19 -13.14 -3.35
CA HIS A 177 5.22 -11.68 -3.19
C HIS A 177 4.91 -10.93 -4.49
N MET A 178 4.76 -11.63 -5.62
CA MET A 178 4.51 -11.01 -6.93
C MET A 178 3.19 -10.24 -6.97
N ASN A 179 2.15 -10.76 -6.32
CA ASN A 179 0.85 -10.10 -6.21
C ASN A 179 0.86 -8.84 -5.33
N LYS A 180 1.87 -8.68 -4.46
CA LYS A 180 2.09 -7.47 -3.66
C LYS A 180 2.88 -6.42 -4.44
N CYS A 181 3.82 -6.85 -5.29
CA CYS A 181 4.62 -5.96 -6.13
C CYS A 181 3.86 -5.48 -7.38
N PHE A 182 2.98 -6.31 -7.93
CA PHE A 182 2.24 -6.06 -9.16
C PHE A 182 0.75 -6.26 -8.96
N ASP A 183 -0.06 -5.30 -9.41
CA ASP A 183 -1.53 -5.29 -9.23
C ASP A 183 -2.26 -6.54 -9.78
N ASN A 184 -1.68 -7.25 -10.77
CA ASN A 184 -2.32 -8.44 -11.35
C ASN A 184 -1.35 -9.47 -11.94
N ILE A 185 -0.10 -9.50 -11.48
CA ILE A 185 0.76 -10.64 -11.78
C ILE A 185 0.69 -11.56 -10.57
N LYS A 186 0.03 -12.69 -10.73
CA LYS A 186 -0.02 -13.72 -9.70
C LYS A 186 1.28 -14.51 -9.69
N ALA A 187 1.75 -14.89 -10.87
CA ALA A 187 2.97 -15.68 -11.01
C ALA A 187 3.67 -15.44 -12.34
N LEU A 188 4.98 -15.68 -12.36
CA LEU A 188 5.77 -15.78 -13.60
C LEU A 188 5.82 -17.22 -14.09
N GLN A 189 5.70 -17.42 -15.39
CA GLN A 189 5.93 -18.70 -16.03
C GLN A 189 7.43 -18.89 -16.20
N MET A 190 8.03 -19.69 -15.31
CA MET A 190 9.48 -19.93 -15.27
C MET A 190 9.84 -21.24 -15.99
N LYS A 191 10.93 -21.25 -16.74
CA LYS A 191 11.49 -22.46 -17.36
C LYS A 191 13.00 -22.56 -17.12
N PRO A 192 13.55 -23.77 -17.02
CA PRO A 192 15.00 -23.97 -17.04
C PRO A 192 15.58 -23.51 -18.38
N VAL A 193 16.72 -22.82 -18.32
CA VAL A 193 17.45 -22.41 -19.53
C VAL A 193 18.10 -23.64 -20.17
N ALA A 194 17.88 -23.83 -21.47
CA ALA A 194 18.44 -24.96 -22.20
C ALA A 194 19.99 -24.91 -22.17
N GLY A 195 20.61 -25.96 -21.63
CA GLY A 195 22.07 -26.09 -21.56
C GLY A 195 22.74 -25.45 -20.34
N ALA A 196 21.98 -24.89 -19.39
CA ALA A 196 22.53 -24.37 -18.14
C ALA A 196 21.89 -25.03 -16.91
N VAL A 197 22.71 -25.51 -15.98
CA VAL A 197 22.26 -26.09 -14.71
C VAL A 197 21.86 -24.96 -13.76
N ASN A 198 20.69 -25.08 -13.12
CA ASN A 198 20.17 -24.15 -12.10
C ASN A 198 19.91 -22.70 -12.57
N LYS A 199 19.77 -22.45 -13.88
CA LYS A 199 19.35 -21.14 -14.40
C LYS A 199 17.89 -21.18 -14.83
N LEU A 200 17.12 -20.19 -14.41
CA LEU A 200 15.72 -20.03 -14.75
C LEU A 200 15.52 -18.77 -15.59
N GLU A 201 14.62 -18.86 -16.56
CA GLU A 201 14.13 -17.73 -17.34
C GLU A 201 12.60 -17.61 -17.19
N ALA A 202 12.11 -16.37 -17.09
CA ALA A 202 10.70 -16.08 -17.17
C ALA A 202 10.29 -15.95 -18.64
N ILE A 203 9.37 -16.79 -19.08
CA ILE A 203 8.84 -16.83 -20.45
C ILE A 203 7.46 -16.19 -20.59
N GLY A 204 6.85 -15.78 -19.48
CA GLY A 204 5.53 -15.17 -19.46
C GLY A 204 5.05 -14.85 -18.06
N MET A 205 3.86 -14.27 -17.99
CA MET A 205 3.17 -13.90 -16.75
C MET A 205 1.77 -14.50 -16.72
N GLU A 206 1.32 -14.83 -15.51
CA GLU A 206 -0.01 -15.36 -15.22
C GLU A 206 -0.75 -14.41 -14.29
N SER A 207 -2.00 -14.09 -14.64
CA SER A 207 -2.87 -13.25 -13.82
C SER A 207 -3.58 -14.03 -12.72
N SER A 208 -4.15 -13.32 -11.75
CA SER A 208 -4.99 -13.92 -10.70
C SER A 208 -6.23 -14.64 -11.23
N GLU A 209 -6.67 -14.28 -12.45
CA GLU A 209 -7.78 -14.90 -13.15
C GLU A 209 -7.34 -16.10 -14.01
N GLY A 210 -6.04 -16.45 -14.00
CA GLY A 210 -5.48 -17.54 -14.80
C GLY A 210 -5.33 -17.19 -16.29
N GLU A 211 -5.29 -15.90 -16.65
CA GLU A 211 -4.89 -15.49 -18.00
C GLU A 211 -3.37 -15.50 -18.11
N ILE A 212 -2.85 -16.24 -19.08
CA ILE A 212 -1.41 -16.37 -19.33
C ILE A 212 -1.03 -15.51 -20.52
N VAL A 213 -0.01 -14.67 -20.35
CA VAL A 213 0.55 -13.81 -21.38
C VAL A 213 2.04 -14.18 -21.56
N PRO A 214 2.43 -14.78 -22.69
CA PRO A 214 3.83 -15.07 -22.96
C PRO A 214 4.59 -13.76 -23.22
N PHE A 215 5.82 -13.69 -22.73
CA PHE A 215 6.73 -12.59 -23.04
C PHE A 215 7.24 -12.72 -24.47
N GLY A 216 7.45 -11.58 -25.15
CA GLY A 216 8.02 -11.62 -26.50
C GLY A 216 9.52 -11.91 -26.51
N SER A 217 10.21 -11.74 -25.37
CA SER A 217 11.58 -12.21 -25.12
C SER A 217 11.66 -12.80 -23.71
N PRO A 218 12.32 -13.96 -23.51
CA PRO A 218 12.53 -14.51 -22.18
C PRO A 218 13.41 -13.57 -21.33
N VAL A 219 13.16 -13.53 -20.03
CA VAL A 219 13.94 -12.72 -19.07
C VAL A 219 14.73 -13.67 -18.18
N LEU A 220 16.06 -13.53 -18.16
CA LEU A 220 16.92 -14.33 -17.32
C LEU A 220 16.78 -13.90 -15.84
N LEU A 221 16.52 -14.87 -14.95
CA LEU A 221 16.31 -14.63 -13.52
C LEU A 221 17.61 -14.89 -12.75
N GLU A 222 18.66 -14.14 -13.11
CA GLU A 222 19.99 -14.29 -12.54
C GLU A 222 20.49 -12.97 -11.96
N GLY A 223 21.23 -13.03 -10.85
CA GLY A 223 21.76 -11.86 -10.17
C GLY A 223 20.78 -11.25 -9.15
N PRO A 224 20.95 -9.96 -8.82
CA PRO A 224 20.15 -9.28 -7.81
C PRO A 224 18.65 -9.26 -8.16
N VAL A 225 17.80 -9.48 -7.17
CA VAL A 225 16.34 -9.64 -7.36
C VAL A 225 15.69 -8.40 -7.93
N GLU A 226 16.08 -7.24 -7.43
CA GLU A 226 15.64 -5.94 -7.92
C GLU A 226 15.96 -5.73 -9.40
N ALA A 227 17.09 -6.27 -9.89
CA ALA A 227 17.55 -6.04 -11.25
C ALA A 227 16.70 -6.82 -12.25
N TRP A 228 16.54 -8.14 -12.05
CA TRP A 228 15.72 -8.93 -12.95
C TRP A 228 14.23 -8.61 -12.80
N LEU A 229 13.74 -8.15 -11.64
CA LEU A 229 12.36 -7.63 -11.51
C LEU A 229 12.14 -6.38 -12.35
N CYS A 230 13.13 -5.48 -12.42
CA CYS A 230 13.09 -4.34 -13.34
C CYS A 230 13.03 -4.78 -14.81
N ASP A 231 13.78 -5.82 -15.18
CA ASP A 231 13.77 -6.36 -16.53
C ASP A 231 12.47 -7.09 -16.87
N VAL A 232 11.86 -7.80 -15.90
CA VAL A 232 10.51 -8.36 -16.02
C VAL A 232 9.50 -7.24 -16.24
N GLU A 233 9.55 -6.16 -15.48
CA GLU A 233 8.66 -5.01 -15.67
C GLU A 233 8.83 -4.36 -17.06
N ARG A 234 10.08 -4.15 -17.50
CA ARG A 234 10.37 -3.60 -18.83
C ARG A 234 9.82 -4.50 -19.94
N THR A 235 10.05 -5.81 -19.81
CA THR A 235 9.61 -6.82 -20.79
C THR A 235 8.10 -6.97 -20.79
N MET A 236 7.45 -6.93 -19.63
CA MET A 236 6.00 -6.88 -19.51
C MET A 236 5.43 -5.70 -20.29
N ARG A 237 5.92 -4.48 -20.03
CA ARG A 237 5.42 -3.26 -20.68
C ARG A 237 5.60 -3.33 -22.20
N TRP A 238 6.76 -3.80 -22.65
CA TRP A 238 7.05 -3.97 -24.08
C TRP A 238 6.14 -5.02 -24.72
N THR A 239 6.00 -6.19 -24.10
CA THR A 239 5.14 -7.29 -24.56
C THR A 239 3.69 -6.82 -24.69
N LEU A 240 3.15 -6.16 -23.67
CA LEU A 240 1.77 -5.64 -23.70
C LEU A 240 1.57 -4.58 -24.79
N ARG A 241 2.56 -3.73 -25.04
CA ARG A 241 2.52 -2.76 -26.15
C ARG A 241 2.44 -3.44 -27.51
N GLU A 242 3.27 -4.45 -27.76
CA GLU A 242 3.25 -5.18 -29.04
C GLU A 242 1.97 -6.01 -29.20
N ILE A 243 1.50 -6.66 -28.13
CA ILE A 243 0.21 -7.36 -28.16
C ILE A 243 -0.92 -6.37 -28.46
N LEU A 244 -0.96 -5.19 -27.85
CA LEU A 244 -2.00 -4.18 -28.12
C LEU A 244 -1.98 -3.72 -29.60
N LYS A 245 -0.79 -3.49 -30.15
CA LYS A 245 -0.61 -3.11 -31.56
C LYS A 245 -1.15 -4.20 -32.49
N ASN A 246 -0.78 -5.45 -32.25
CA ASN A 246 -1.23 -6.59 -33.05
C ASN A 246 -2.75 -6.83 -32.88
N CYS A 247 -3.25 -6.68 -31.66
CA CYS A 247 -4.68 -6.76 -31.32
C CYS A 247 -5.50 -5.74 -32.10
N LYS A 248 -5.03 -4.48 -32.19
CA LYS A 248 -5.67 -3.41 -32.97
C LYS A 248 -5.64 -3.68 -34.47
N ILE A 249 -4.53 -4.21 -35.01
CA ILE A 249 -4.44 -4.59 -36.43
C ILE A 249 -5.43 -5.73 -36.73
N SER A 250 -5.49 -6.74 -35.87
CA SER A 250 -6.43 -7.85 -36.00
C SER A 250 -7.89 -7.39 -35.93
N LEU A 251 -8.21 -6.47 -35.00
CA LEU A 251 -9.54 -5.88 -34.87
C LEU A 251 -10.02 -5.19 -36.15
N LYS A 252 -9.13 -4.49 -36.87
CA LYS A 252 -9.46 -3.86 -38.16
C LYS A 252 -9.80 -4.90 -39.22
N LYS A 253 -9.09 -6.03 -39.25
CA LYS A 253 -9.33 -7.14 -40.19
C LYS A 253 -10.60 -7.92 -39.86
N MET A 254 -10.92 -8.07 -38.58
CA MET A 254 -12.06 -8.86 -38.09
C MET A 254 -13.26 -8.01 -37.64
N ILE A 255 -13.44 -6.82 -38.21
CA ILE A 255 -14.46 -5.86 -37.73
C ILE A 255 -15.89 -6.42 -37.74
N THR A 256 -16.19 -7.37 -38.63
CA THR A 256 -17.51 -8.02 -38.76
C THR A 256 -17.69 -9.25 -37.87
N LYS A 257 -16.58 -9.84 -37.37
CA LYS A 257 -16.50 -11.08 -36.56
C LYS A 257 -15.84 -10.83 -35.20
N ARG A 258 -16.24 -9.75 -34.52
CA ARG A 258 -15.66 -9.31 -33.24
C ARG A 258 -15.77 -10.37 -32.14
N GLU A 259 -16.82 -11.19 -32.15
CA GLU A 259 -17.06 -12.27 -31.18
C GLU A 259 -15.97 -13.36 -31.22
N LYS A 260 -15.34 -13.59 -32.38
CA LYS A 260 -14.20 -14.51 -32.50
C LYS A 260 -12.92 -13.85 -32.03
N TRP A 261 -12.69 -12.60 -32.47
CA TRP A 261 -11.53 -11.80 -32.09
C TRP A 261 -11.36 -11.69 -30.55
N VAL A 262 -12.44 -11.45 -29.80
CA VAL A 262 -12.35 -11.34 -28.33
C VAL A 262 -11.79 -12.60 -27.65
N LYS A 263 -11.95 -13.78 -28.26
CA LYS A 263 -11.48 -15.05 -27.70
C LYS A 263 -9.98 -15.28 -27.94
N GLU A 264 -9.40 -14.64 -28.95
CA GLU A 264 -8.01 -14.85 -29.40
C GLU A 264 -7.00 -13.94 -28.69
N TRP A 265 -7.44 -12.85 -28.07
CA TRP A 265 -6.57 -11.83 -27.49
C TRP A 265 -6.73 -11.69 -25.97
N PRO A 266 -5.70 -11.25 -25.23
CA PRO A 266 -5.80 -11.00 -23.79
C PRO A 266 -6.92 -10.00 -23.46
N GLY A 267 -7.57 -10.18 -22.31
CA GLY A 267 -8.79 -9.45 -21.98
C GLY A 267 -8.59 -7.94 -21.92
N GLN A 268 -7.54 -7.51 -21.22
CA GLN A 268 -7.18 -6.10 -21.10
C GLN A 268 -6.92 -5.47 -22.47
N MET A 269 -6.16 -6.15 -23.34
CA MET A 269 -5.81 -5.65 -24.68
C MET A 269 -7.05 -5.53 -25.57
N THR A 270 -7.98 -6.47 -25.44
CA THR A 270 -9.26 -6.46 -26.16
C THR A 270 -10.11 -5.25 -25.77
N ILE A 271 -10.22 -4.98 -24.45
CA ILE A 271 -10.97 -3.83 -23.93
C ILE A 271 -10.36 -2.52 -24.44
N THR A 272 -9.05 -2.34 -24.29
CA THR A 272 -8.35 -1.12 -24.72
C THR A 272 -8.46 -0.91 -26.23
N ALA A 273 -8.24 -1.96 -27.03
CA ALA A 273 -8.38 -1.88 -28.48
C ALA A 273 -9.82 -1.54 -28.90
N SER A 274 -10.82 -2.08 -28.20
CA SER A 274 -12.22 -1.77 -28.49
C SER A 274 -12.58 -0.32 -28.17
N GLN A 275 -12.12 0.20 -27.03
CA GLN A 275 -12.31 1.61 -26.66
C GLN A 275 -11.66 2.58 -27.65
N MET A 276 -10.45 2.26 -28.13
CA MET A 276 -9.78 3.03 -29.18
C MET A 276 -10.60 3.04 -30.48
N GLN A 277 -11.10 1.87 -30.91
CA GLN A 277 -11.91 1.75 -32.12
C GLN A 277 -13.26 2.47 -31.98
N TRP A 278 -13.91 2.35 -30.82
CA TRP A 278 -15.14 3.06 -30.51
C TRP A 278 -14.94 4.57 -30.61
N THR A 279 -13.89 5.09 -29.98
CA THR A 279 -13.57 6.53 -29.98
C THR A 279 -13.36 7.05 -31.40
N THR A 280 -12.54 6.34 -32.19
CA THR A 280 -12.33 6.68 -33.61
C THR A 280 -13.64 6.69 -34.40
N SER A 281 -14.54 5.74 -34.10
CA SER A 281 -15.83 5.63 -34.80
C SER A 281 -16.79 6.75 -34.42
N VAL A 282 -16.82 7.13 -33.14
CA VAL A 282 -17.64 8.24 -32.63
C VAL A 282 -17.11 9.58 -33.11
N GLU A 283 -15.80 9.82 -33.09
CA GLU A 283 -15.18 11.04 -33.62
C GLU A 283 -15.51 11.23 -35.11
N LYS A 284 -15.35 10.18 -35.93
CA LYS A 284 -15.76 10.21 -37.33
C LYS A 284 -17.25 10.46 -37.49
N GLY A 285 -18.09 9.82 -36.68
CA GLY A 285 -19.53 10.04 -36.67
C GLY A 285 -19.91 11.48 -36.32
N LEU A 286 -19.24 12.09 -35.36
CA LEU A 286 -19.44 13.49 -34.95
C LEU A 286 -19.00 14.47 -36.02
N MET A 287 -17.83 14.25 -36.65
CA MET A 287 -17.37 15.09 -37.76
C MET A 287 -18.36 15.06 -38.93
N GLN A 288 -18.80 13.88 -39.34
CA GLN A 288 -19.80 13.74 -40.41
C GLN A 288 -21.15 14.34 -40.04
N ALA A 289 -21.56 14.22 -38.77
CA ALA A 289 -22.81 14.81 -38.31
C ALA A 289 -22.74 16.34 -38.31
N LYS A 290 -21.58 16.91 -37.97
CA LYS A 290 -21.32 18.35 -38.05
C LYS A 290 -21.32 18.87 -39.49
N GLU A 291 -20.61 18.18 -40.39
CA GLU A 291 -20.54 18.55 -41.82
C GLU A 291 -21.91 18.52 -42.50
N ARG A 292 -22.73 17.51 -42.19
CA ARG A 292 -24.05 17.32 -42.80
C ARG A 292 -25.18 18.04 -42.05
N GLN A 293 -24.89 18.63 -40.89
CA GLN A 293 -25.88 19.14 -39.94
C GLN A 293 -27.03 18.14 -39.66
N ASP A 294 -26.72 16.84 -39.64
CA ASP A 294 -27.69 15.75 -39.47
C ASP A 294 -27.18 14.75 -38.43
N LYS A 295 -28.08 14.27 -37.56
CA LYS A 295 -27.82 13.25 -36.54
C LYS A 295 -27.74 11.83 -37.13
N LYS A 296 -28.10 11.62 -38.41
CA LYS A 296 -28.07 10.31 -39.08
C LYS A 296 -26.72 9.57 -38.98
N PRO A 297 -25.54 10.20 -39.17
CA PRO A 297 -24.25 9.52 -39.02
C PRO A 297 -24.06 8.94 -37.62
N MET A 298 -24.38 9.71 -36.57
CA MET A 298 -24.31 9.23 -35.19
C MET A 298 -25.35 8.15 -34.86
N LYS A 299 -26.57 8.25 -35.40
CA LYS A 299 -27.58 7.17 -35.31
C LYS A 299 -27.09 5.87 -35.97
N SER A 300 -26.37 5.98 -37.09
CA SER A 300 -25.74 4.83 -37.78
C SER A 300 -24.64 4.18 -36.92
N VAL A 301 -23.77 4.99 -36.29
CA VAL A 301 -22.76 4.49 -35.33
C VAL A 301 -23.44 3.76 -34.17
N LYS A 302 -24.49 4.34 -33.57
CA LYS A 302 -25.27 3.68 -32.50
C LYS A 302 -25.85 2.34 -32.97
N LYS A 303 -26.47 2.30 -34.16
CA LYS A 303 -27.09 1.07 -34.71
C LYS A 303 -26.05 -0.04 -34.90
N LYS A 304 -24.87 0.29 -35.43
CA LYS A 304 -23.74 -0.65 -35.57
C LYS A 304 -23.28 -1.17 -34.20
N HIS A 305 -23.15 -0.27 -33.22
CA HIS A 305 -22.72 -0.63 -31.86
C HIS A 305 -23.70 -1.60 -31.17
N ILE A 306 -25.00 -1.33 -31.28
CA ILE A 306 -26.05 -2.21 -30.75
C ILE A 306 -26.01 -3.59 -31.41
N ALA A 307 -25.78 -3.65 -32.73
CA ALA A 307 -25.67 -4.93 -33.42
C ALA A 307 -24.49 -5.77 -32.92
N PHE A 308 -23.33 -5.14 -32.66
CA PHE A 308 -22.19 -5.84 -32.06
C PHE A 308 -22.45 -6.28 -30.62
N LEU A 309 -23.09 -5.44 -29.80
CA LEU A 309 -23.48 -5.79 -28.43
C LEU A 309 -24.39 -7.03 -28.39
N LYS A 310 -25.37 -7.11 -29.30
CA LYS A 310 -26.24 -8.30 -29.39
C LYS A 310 -25.45 -9.58 -29.65
N LYS A 311 -24.48 -9.54 -30.58
CA LYS A 311 -23.58 -10.67 -30.86
C LYS A 311 -22.74 -11.07 -29.64
N PHE A 312 -22.26 -10.10 -28.84
CA PHE A 312 -21.54 -10.43 -27.61
C PHE A 312 -22.45 -11.08 -26.58
N VAL A 313 -23.67 -10.59 -26.39
CA VAL A 313 -24.66 -11.19 -25.47
C VAL A 313 -24.98 -12.63 -25.89
N GLU A 314 -25.17 -12.89 -27.19
CA GLU A 314 -25.34 -14.24 -27.74
C GLU A 314 -24.11 -15.12 -27.46
N SER A 315 -22.89 -14.59 -27.66
CA SER A 315 -21.66 -15.33 -27.36
C SER A 315 -21.52 -15.66 -25.88
N VAL A 316 -21.98 -14.81 -24.95
CA VAL A 316 -21.93 -15.07 -23.50
C VAL A 316 -22.88 -16.22 -23.11
N ARG A 317 -24.02 -16.36 -23.80
CA ARG A 317 -24.97 -17.45 -23.54
C ARG A 317 -24.47 -18.83 -23.99
N GLY A 318 -23.44 -18.86 -24.85
CA GLY A 318 -22.82 -20.10 -25.30
C GLY A 318 -21.93 -20.78 -24.25
N SER A 319 -21.38 -21.92 -24.67
CA SER A 319 -20.29 -22.62 -23.97
C SER A 319 -19.00 -21.79 -24.05
N LEU A 320 -18.48 -21.38 -22.90
CA LEU A 320 -17.25 -20.59 -22.75
C LEU A 320 -16.52 -21.04 -21.49
N SER A 321 -15.19 -20.99 -21.51
CA SER A 321 -14.40 -21.16 -20.30
C SER A 321 -14.67 -20.02 -19.30
N LYS A 322 -14.37 -20.25 -18.01
CA LYS A 322 -14.52 -19.24 -16.96
C LYS A 322 -13.82 -17.92 -17.32
N ASN A 323 -12.59 -18.00 -17.84
CA ASN A 323 -11.78 -16.83 -18.21
C ASN A 323 -12.33 -16.11 -19.44
N GLN A 324 -12.77 -16.86 -20.46
CA GLN A 324 -13.40 -16.27 -21.64
C GLN A 324 -14.72 -15.58 -21.29
N ARG A 325 -15.51 -16.16 -20.39
CA ARG A 325 -16.75 -15.57 -19.90
C ARG A 325 -16.48 -14.27 -19.14
N ALA A 326 -15.54 -14.27 -18.21
CA ALA A 326 -15.14 -13.05 -17.47
C ALA A 326 -14.69 -11.93 -18.42
N LYS A 327 -13.84 -12.27 -19.40
CA LYS A 327 -13.38 -11.34 -20.45
C LYS A 327 -14.51 -10.71 -21.26
N ILE A 328 -15.42 -11.53 -21.79
CA ILE A 328 -16.52 -11.03 -22.62
C ILE A 328 -17.49 -10.21 -21.78
N VAL A 329 -17.79 -10.64 -20.54
CA VAL A 329 -18.65 -9.87 -19.62
C VAL A 329 -18.03 -8.51 -19.31
N GLY A 330 -16.74 -8.46 -18.99
CA GLY A 330 -16.02 -7.20 -18.77
C GLY A 330 -16.10 -6.26 -19.97
N LEU A 331 -15.87 -6.79 -21.18
CA LEU A 331 -16.00 -6.02 -22.42
C LEU A 331 -17.43 -5.52 -22.63
N VAL A 332 -18.45 -6.37 -22.47
CA VAL A 332 -19.86 -6.01 -22.65
C VAL A 332 -20.27 -4.88 -21.71
N THR A 333 -19.86 -4.91 -20.45
CA THR A 333 -20.15 -3.84 -19.47
C THR A 333 -19.65 -2.49 -19.96
N ILE A 334 -18.41 -2.44 -20.46
CA ILE A 334 -17.81 -1.21 -21.00
C ILE A 334 -18.52 -0.78 -22.28
N GLU A 335 -18.86 -1.72 -23.14
CA GLU A 335 -19.52 -1.43 -24.42
C GLU A 335 -20.97 -0.94 -24.26
N VAL A 336 -21.68 -1.38 -23.21
CA VAL A 336 -23.00 -0.86 -22.83
C VAL A 336 -22.90 0.60 -22.40
N HIS A 337 -21.92 0.94 -21.55
CA HIS A 337 -21.66 2.33 -21.19
C HIS A 337 -21.33 3.18 -22.43
N ALA A 338 -20.49 2.66 -23.32
CA ALA A 338 -20.12 3.33 -24.57
C ALA A 338 -21.33 3.62 -25.48
N ARG A 339 -22.32 2.72 -25.54
CA ARG A 339 -23.60 2.93 -26.22
C ARG A 339 -24.39 4.10 -25.60
N ASP A 340 -24.44 4.16 -24.27
CA ASP A 340 -25.21 5.17 -23.55
C ASP A 340 -24.58 6.56 -23.73
N VAL A 341 -23.25 6.64 -23.79
CA VAL A 341 -22.54 7.86 -24.16
C VAL A 341 -22.87 8.31 -25.58
N ILE A 342 -22.92 7.39 -26.56
CA ILE A 342 -23.37 7.73 -27.93
C ILE A 342 -24.78 8.32 -27.90
N GLU A 343 -25.69 7.74 -27.11
CA GLU A 343 -27.05 8.25 -26.98
C GLU A 343 -27.11 9.66 -26.39
N LEU A 344 -26.32 9.91 -25.34
CA LEU A 344 -26.19 11.25 -24.73
C LEU A 344 -25.65 12.27 -25.75
N LEU A 345 -24.66 11.90 -26.56
CA LEU A 345 -24.11 12.76 -27.60
C LEU A 345 -25.15 13.12 -28.68
N ILE A 346 -25.97 12.15 -29.10
CA ILE A 346 -27.06 12.39 -30.06
C ILE A 346 -28.12 13.33 -29.48
N LYS A 347 -28.47 13.18 -28.19
CA LYS A 347 -29.46 14.02 -27.52
C LYS A 347 -28.98 15.46 -27.34
N LYS A 348 -27.71 15.66 -26.95
CA LYS A 348 -27.19 16.97 -26.57
C LYS A 348 -26.82 17.89 -27.73
N ASP A 349 -26.79 17.41 -28.98
CA ASP A 349 -26.54 18.23 -30.19
C ASP A 349 -25.24 19.06 -30.15
N LYS A 350 -24.29 18.71 -29.27
CA LYS A 350 -23.03 19.45 -29.08
C LYS A 350 -21.92 18.80 -29.89
N TYR A 351 -21.75 19.26 -31.13
CA TYR A 351 -20.72 18.81 -32.09
C TYR A 351 -19.30 19.31 -31.79
N SER A 352 -19.05 19.91 -30.62
CA SER A 352 -17.82 20.67 -30.31
C SER A 352 -17.11 20.19 -29.03
N ILE A 353 -17.26 18.91 -28.66
CA ILE A 353 -16.56 18.36 -27.49
C ILE A 353 -15.45 17.45 -28.00
N PRO A 354 -14.16 17.79 -27.83
CA PRO A 354 -13.10 16.80 -28.00
C PRO A 354 -13.35 15.69 -26.98
N ILE A 355 -13.66 14.48 -27.47
CA ILE A 355 -13.82 13.30 -26.63
C ILE A 355 -12.43 12.90 -26.16
N ARG A 356 -12.00 13.48 -25.03
CA ARG A 356 -10.77 13.07 -24.38
C ARG A 356 -11.11 11.91 -23.46
N ILE A 357 -10.76 10.69 -23.86
CA ILE A 357 -10.88 9.52 -22.99
C ILE A 357 -9.99 9.76 -21.77
N ARG A 358 -10.60 9.76 -20.58
CA ARG A 358 -9.87 9.61 -19.32
C ARG A 358 -9.93 8.12 -18.98
N VAL A 359 -8.96 7.36 -19.49
CA VAL A 359 -8.71 5.98 -19.02
C VAL A 359 -8.40 6.09 -17.50
N PRO A 360 -8.91 5.21 -16.63
CA PRO A 360 -8.72 5.36 -15.19
C PRO A 360 -7.25 5.47 -14.80
N ARG A 361 -7.03 6.20 -13.72
CA ARG A 361 -5.77 6.78 -13.26
C ARG A 361 -4.63 5.78 -13.01
N GLN A 362 -4.93 4.48 -13.01
CA GLN A 362 -3.98 3.37 -12.75
C GLN A 362 -3.13 2.96 -13.96
N LEU A 363 -3.34 3.57 -15.14
CA LEU A 363 -2.58 3.26 -16.35
C LEU A 363 -1.68 4.45 -16.80
N TRP A 364 -0.87 5.09 -15.94
CA TRP A 364 0.00 6.22 -16.37
C TRP A 364 1.48 6.21 -15.90
N SER A 365 2.40 6.33 -16.89
CA SER A 365 3.83 6.80 -16.93
C SER A 365 4.78 5.77 -17.60
N THR A 366 5.66 6.05 -18.58
CA THR A 366 6.17 7.20 -19.35
C THR A 366 6.63 6.71 -20.75
N CYS A 367 6.58 7.56 -21.80
CA CYS A 367 7.66 7.73 -22.81
C CYS A 367 7.23 8.75 -23.87
N TYR A 368 8.02 9.82 -24.02
CA TYR A 368 7.94 10.81 -25.09
C TYR A 368 9.17 10.61 -25.98
N HIS A 369 8.98 10.26 -27.26
CA HIS A 369 9.69 10.87 -28.39
C HIS A 369 9.00 10.49 -29.71
N SER A 370 8.88 11.50 -30.57
CA SER A 370 8.45 11.53 -31.98
C SER A 370 6.98 11.24 -32.35
N THR A 371 6.31 12.35 -32.69
CA THR A 371 5.37 12.55 -33.81
C THR A 371 4.05 11.78 -33.84
N ASP A 372 3.15 12.04 -32.88
CA ASP A 372 1.74 12.29 -33.20
C ASP A 372 1.02 12.99 -32.02
N ARG A 373 0.34 14.12 -32.29
CA ARG A 373 -0.06 15.10 -31.26
C ARG A 373 -1.37 14.74 -30.51
N SER A 374 -1.68 13.45 -30.33
CA SER A 374 -3.00 13.03 -29.83
C SER A 374 -3.06 11.92 -28.78
N MET A 375 -1.95 11.31 -28.33
CA MET A 375 -2.02 10.18 -27.39
C MET A 375 -1.33 10.46 -26.06
N LEU A 376 -2.11 10.43 -24.98
CA LEU A 376 -1.58 10.38 -23.62
C LEU A 376 -1.11 8.96 -23.28
N HIS A 377 -0.01 8.88 -22.53
CA HIS A 377 0.74 7.68 -22.14
C HIS A 377 -0.12 6.59 -21.45
N HIS A 378 0.21 5.32 -21.66
CA HIS A 378 -0.37 4.17 -20.94
C HIS A 378 0.74 3.54 -20.08
N ALA A 379 0.53 3.40 -18.77
CA ALA A 379 1.23 2.38 -17.97
C ALA A 379 0.63 1.04 -18.34
N TYR A 380 1.47 0.02 -18.43
CA TYR A 380 1.08 -1.31 -18.85
C TYR A 380 1.20 -2.23 -17.64
N ASP A 381 0.27 -2.11 -16.70
CA ASP A 381 0.06 -3.16 -15.70
C ASP A 381 -1.11 -4.01 -16.20
N CYS A 382 -0.94 -5.35 -16.17
CA CYS A 382 -2.07 -6.26 -16.37
C CYS A 382 -3.15 -5.84 -15.38
N ALA A 383 -4.37 -5.58 -15.85
CA ALA A 383 -5.50 -5.32 -14.96
C ALA A 383 -6.45 -6.51 -15.03
N PRO A 384 -7.05 -6.95 -13.91
CA PRO A 384 -7.98 -8.06 -13.92
C PRO A 384 -9.22 -7.70 -14.75
N SER A 385 -9.81 -8.65 -15.48
CA SER A 385 -11.04 -8.38 -16.23
C SER A 385 -12.22 -8.07 -15.28
N SER A 386 -12.14 -8.52 -14.02
CA SER A 386 -13.12 -8.27 -12.97
C SER A 386 -12.79 -7.14 -11.98
N SER A 387 -11.56 -6.63 -11.87
CA SER A 387 -11.23 -5.65 -10.80
C SER A 387 -11.70 -4.22 -11.05
N TRP A 388 -12.43 -4.00 -12.14
CA TRP A 388 -13.17 -2.76 -12.40
C TRP A 388 -14.35 -2.56 -11.44
N TRP A 389 -14.77 -3.60 -10.71
CA TRP A 389 -15.92 -3.55 -9.80
C TRP A 389 -15.66 -2.83 -8.46
N PHE A 390 -14.41 -2.51 -8.11
CA PHE A 390 -14.05 -2.00 -6.78
C PHE A 390 -13.46 -0.58 -6.71
N ALA A 391 -13.62 0.26 -7.74
CA ALA A 391 -13.51 1.72 -7.55
C ALA A 391 -14.85 2.27 -7.00
N LYS A 392 -15.15 1.93 -5.74
CA LYS A 392 -16.35 2.36 -5.03
C LYS A 392 -16.40 3.89 -4.92
N GLY A 393 -17.53 4.44 -5.38
CA GLY A 393 -18.19 5.59 -4.78
C GLY A 393 -17.52 6.94 -4.97
N SER A 394 -17.87 7.65 -6.04
CA SER A 394 -17.92 9.12 -6.03
C SER A 394 -18.67 9.64 -7.26
N SER A 395 -19.66 10.48 -7.00
CA SER A 395 -20.39 11.30 -7.96
C SER A 395 -19.46 11.95 -8.98
N TRP A 396 -19.71 11.72 -10.28
CA TRP A 396 -18.98 12.38 -11.36
C TRP A 396 -19.65 13.71 -11.70
N TYR A 397 -19.22 14.79 -11.05
CA TYR A 397 -19.63 16.15 -11.41
C TYR A 397 -18.97 16.61 -12.72
N TRP A 398 -19.82 17.15 -13.61
CA TRP A 398 -19.45 17.73 -14.89
C TRP A 398 -18.89 19.14 -14.68
N LYS A 399 -17.57 19.31 -14.53
CA LYS A 399 -16.96 20.65 -14.39
C LYS A 399 -16.66 21.24 -15.78
N ASN A 400 -17.49 22.19 -16.18
CA ASN A 400 -17.43 22.89 -17.46
C ASN A 400 -16.28 23.91 -17.47
N ARG A 401 -15.38 23.84 -18.47
CA ARG A 401 -14.12 24.61 -18.53
C ARG A 401 -14.26 26.07 -18.98
N ASN A 402 -15.49 26.62 -18.99
CA ASN A 402 -15.76 27.98 -19.46
C ASN A 402 -15.93 29.03 -18.35
N ASN A 403 -15.80 28.65 -17.07
CA ASN A 403 -15.97 29.60 -15.94
C ASN A 403 -14.66 30.08 -15.29
N GLU A 404 -13.49 29.74 -15.86
CA GLU A 404 -12.17 30.12 -15.31
C GLU A 404 -11.61 31.44 -15.86
N ARG A 405 -12.39 32.21 -16.64
CA ARG A 405 -11.97 33.55 -17.10
C ARG A 405 -12.60 34.74 -16.37
N SER A 406 -13.46 34.53 -15.35
CA SER A 406 -14.09 35.65 -14.62
C SER A 406 -13.81 35.73 -13.11
N ARG A 407 -12.94 34.87 -12.55
CA ARG A 407 -12.51 34.96 -11.14
C ARG A 407 -11.00 35.15 -11.02
N LYS A 408 -10.52 36.27 -11.56
CA LYS A 408 -9.27 36.92 -11.14
C LYS A 408 -9.62 38.31 -10.61
N SER A 409 -10.19 38.38 -9.41
CA SER A 409 -10.22 39.60 -8.58
C SER A 409 -11.10 39.35 -7.34
N SER A 410 -10.54 38.69 -6.33
CA SER A 410 -10.82 38.95 -4.90
C SER A 410 -10.15 37.85 -4.08
N GLY A 411 -9.04 38.19 -3.45
CA GLY A 411 -8.52 37.39 -2.34
C GLY A 411 -9.50 37.45 -1.19
N HIS A 412 -9.58 36.38 -0.40
CA HIS A 412 -9.89 36.41 1.03
C HIS A 412 -9.34 35.12 1.64
N VAL A 413 -8.51 35.35 2.66
CA VAL A 413 -7.99 34.38 3.63
C VAL A 413 -9.17 33.83 4.45
N CYS A 414 -9.16 32.54 4.79
CA CYS A 414 -9.79 32.04 6.02
C CYS A 414 -9.17 30.70 6.44
N HIS A 415 -8.59 30.72 7.64
CA HIS A 415 -8.31 29.57 8.49
C HIS A 415 -9.59 28.79 8.81
N CYS A 416 -9.46 27.49 9.08
CA CYS A 416 -10.35 26.81 10.00
C CYS A 416 -9.56 25.86 10.91
N HIS A 417 -9.92 25.96 12.19
CA HIS A 417 -9.75 25.02 13.29
C HIS A 417 -10.21 23.61 12.97
#